data_AF-A0A5K8A2F9-F1
#
_entry.id   AF-A0A5K8A2F9-F1
#
_cell.length_a   1.000
_cell.length_b   1.000
_cell.length_c   1.000
_cell.angle_alpha   90.00
_cell.angle_beta   90.00
_cell.angle_gamma   90.00
#
_symmetry.space_group_name_H-M   'P 1'
#
loop_
_entity.id
_entity.type
_entity.pdbx_description
1 polymer ?
#
loop_
_entity_poly.entity_id
_entity_poly.type
_entity_poly.pdbx_seq_one_letter_code
_entity_poly.pdbx_strand_id
1 'polypeptide(L)'
;MAAIKCENCGKMISNKGKTCPYCNIPLALPKKKSVFPKWVVVVISLVLLAASISFVAYSRYQYKQKRINENFDFSMRMISGDLFRMAQKSDLIVVEINNAWREAIFSETNKRDFNEAIVDVKESRSEDIKELIKLSISIEKSLKETVIPEGKQLQFDKIKEFYLLVSRYSEMAISPSGSLMLYSEKHKELIDDIKSAIKELKLMI
;
A
#
# COMPACT_ATOMS: atom_id res chain seq x y z
N MET A 1 12.40 11.85 -77.79
CA MET A 1 11.85 12.94 -76.95
C MET A 1 10.37 13.08 -77.30
N ALA A 2 9.46 13.04 -76.32
CA ALA A 2 8.02 13.14 -76.61
C ALA A 2 7.64 14.61 -76.83
N ALA A 3 7.12 14.93 -78.02
CA ALA A 3 6.59 16.23 -78.36
C ALA A 3 5.06 16.23 -78.20
N ILE A 4 4.51 17.28 -77.59
CA ILE A 4 3.06 17.50 -77.49
C ILE A 4 2.65 18.64 -78.43
N LYS A 5 1.44 18.57 -78.97
CA LYS A 5 0.87 19.65 -79.77
C LYS A 5 0.30 20.72 -78.84
N CYS A 6 0.67 21.98 -79.03
CA CYS A 6 0.07 23.10 -78.31
C CYS A 6 -1.41 23.23 -78.68
N GLU A 7 -2.31 23.22 -77.69
CA GLU A 7 -3.75 23.35 -77.93
C GLU A 7 -4.14 24.72 -78.49
N ASN A 8 -3.35 25.76 -78.21
CA ASN A 8 -3.65 27.11 -78.70
C ASN A 8 -3.08 27.40 -80.09
N CYS A 9 -1.80 27.07 -80.34
CA CYS A 9 -1.14 27.45 -81.60
C CYS A 9 -0.85 26.28 -82.54
N GLY A 10 -1.21 25.06 -82.16
CA GLY A 10 -1.08 23.87 -83.00
C GLY A 10 0.35 23.38 -83.28
N LYS A 11 1.38 24.06 -82.76
CA LYS A 11 2.80 23.71 -82.97
C LYS A 11 3.25 22.60 -82.02
N MET A 12 4.18 21.77 -82.48
CA MET A 12 4.80 20.71 -81.69
C MET A 12 5.86 21.31 -80.75
N ILE A 13 5.75 21.01 -79.46
CA ILE A 13 6.59 21.57 -78.40
C ILE A 13 7.00 20.49 -77.40
N SER A 14 8.04 20.75 -76.63
CA SER A 14 8.53 19.80 -75.62
C SER A 14 7.51 19.63 -74.48
N ASN A 15 7.24 18.38 -74.10
CA ASN A 15 6.35 18.05 -72.99
C ASN A 15 6.89 18.40 -71.59
N LYS A 16 8.11 18.95 -71.51
CA LYS A 16 8.75 19.41 -70.25
C LYS A 16 8.67 20.94 -70.06
N GLY A 17 8.21 21.69 -71.05
CA GLY A 17 8.05 23.14 -70.94
C GLY A 17 6.92 23.52 -69.98
N LYS A 18 7.06 24.63 -69.24
CA LYS A 18 5.96 25.21 -68.46
C LYS A 18 5.08 26.15 -69.30
N THR A 19 5.60 26.62 -70.42
CA THR A 19 4.94 27.54 -71.36
C THR A 19 5.26 27.13 -72.80
N CYS A 20 4.35 27.45 -73.73
CA CYS A 20 4.61 27.27 -75.15
C CYS A 20 5.56 28.37 -75.67
N PRO A 21 6.71 28.03 -76.29
CA PRO A 21 7.65 29.04 -76.80
C PRO A 21 7.11 29.86 -77.98
N TYR A 22 6.01 29.43 -78.61
CA TYR A 22 5.47 30.09 -79.81
C TYR A 22 4.26 30.97 -79.54
N CYS A 23 3.47 30.71 -78.50
CA CYS A 23 2.30 31.52 -78.15
C CYS A 23 2.32 32.03 -76.70
N ASN A 24 3.39 31.71 -75.96
CA ASN A 24 3.64 32.13 -74.58
C ASN A 24 2.57 31.71 -73.55
N ILE A 25 1.64 30.80 -73.92
CA ILE A 25 0.60 30.31 -73.02
C ILE A 25 1.16 29.22 -72.10
N PRO A 26 0.84 29.24 -70.79
CA PRO A 26 1.20 28.18 -69.86
C PRO A 26 0.65 26.82 -70.28
N LEU A 27 1.51 25.81 -70.25
CA LEU A 27 1.11 24.43 -70.51
C LEU A 27 0.51 23.86 -69.22
N ALA A 28 -0.70 23.34 -69.31
CA ALA A 28 -1.34 22.62 -68.22
C ALA A 28 -0.59 21.30 -67.98
N LEU A 29 0.45 21.34 -67.14
CA LEU A 29 1.15 20.14 -66.73
C LEU A 29 0.22 19.31 -65.82
N PRO A 30 0.15 17.99 -66.00
CA PRO A 30 -0.64 17.13 -65.12
C PRO A 30 -0.10 17.24 -63.69
N LYS A 31 -0.94 17.70 -62.76
CA LYS A 31 -0.61 17.73 -61.33
C LYS A 31 -0.34 16.29 -60.85
N LYS A 32 0.89 15.99 -60.44
CA LYS A 32 1.25 14.71 -59.81
C LYS A 32 0.47 14.58 -58.49
N LYS A 33 -0.64 13.83 -58.50
CA LYS A 33 -1.39 13.52 -57.28
C LYS A 33 -0.52 12.65 -56.36
N SER A 34 -0.18 13.13 -55.18
CA SER A 34 0.48 12.31 -54.15
C SER A 34 -0.55 11.36 -53.54
N VAL A 35 -0.68 10.18 -54.14
CA VAL A 35 -1.48 9.11 -53.56
C VAL A 35 -0.65 8.43 -52.48
N PHE A 36 -1.01 8.68 -51.22
CA PHE A 36 -0.49 7.89 -50.11
C PHE A 36 -0.80 6.41 -50.36
N PRO A 37 0.16 5.48 -50.20
CA PRO A 37 -0.11 4.08 -50.48
C PRO A 37 -1.15 3.54 -49.49
N LYS A 38 -2.18 2.84 -49.97
CA LYS A 38 -3.22 2.25 -49.11
C LYS A 38 -2.65 1.32 -48.03
N TRP A 39 -1.53 0.65 -48.31
CA TRP A 39 -0.83 -0.20 -47.33
C TRP A 39 -0.30 0.57 -46.13
N VAL A 40 0.10 1.85 -46.29
CA VAL A 40 0.57 2.70 -45.19
C VAL A 40 -0.56 2.97 -44.21
N VAL A 41 -1.79 3.19 -44.70
CA VAL A 41 -2.98 3.36 -43.85
C VAL A 41 -3.28 2.09 -43.05
N VAL A 42 -3.17 0.92 -43.67
CA VAL A 42 -3.38 -0.38 -42.98
C VAL A 42 -2.34 -0.60 -41.88
N VAL A 43 -1.06 -0.31 -42.14
CA VAL A 43 0.02 -0.44 -41.16
C VAL A 43 -0.19 0.51 -39.99
N ILE A 44 -0.53 1.78 -40.25
CA ILE A 44 -0.79 2.76 -39.19
C ILE A 44 -1.96 2.31 -38.31
N SER A 45 -3.06 1.82 -38.91
CA SER A 45 -4.20 1.31 -38.16
C SER A 45 -3.85 0.11 -37.27
N LEU A 46 -3.00 -0.81 -37.76
CA LEU A 46 -2.50 -1.95 -36.96
C LEU A 46 -1.64 -1.50 -35.78
N VAL A 47 -0.76 -0.52 -35.98
CA VAL A 47 0.08 0.04 -34.91
C VAL A 47 -0.77 0.72 -33.84
N LEU A 48 -1.79 1.49 -34.23
CA LEU A 48 -2.71 2.13 -33.28
C LEU A 48 -3.53 1.10 -32.50
N LEU A 49 -3.98 0.03 -33.15
CA LEU A 49 -4.63 -1.10 -32.48
C LEU A 49 -3.71 -1.76 -31.46
N ALA A 50 -2.46 -2.09 -31.84
CA ALA A 50 -1.50 -2.67 -30.90
C ALA A 50 -1.21 -1.73 -29.72
N ALA A 51 -0.99 -0.44 -29.98
CA ALA A 51 -0.72 0.56 -28.94
C ALA A 51 -1.90 0.72 -27.96
N SER A 52 -3.14 0.72 -28.47
CA SER A 52 -4.34 0.80 -27.62
C SER A 52 -4.50 -0.44 -26.72
N ILE A 53 -4.23 -1.65 -27.24
CA ILE A 53 -4.25 -2.89 -26.45
C ILE A 53 -3.19 -2.83 -25.34
N SER A 54 -1.96 -2.43 -25.68
CA SER A 54 -0.87 -2.26 -24.70
C SER A 54 -1.22 -1.21 -23.63
N PHE A 55 -1.83 -0.09 -24.01
CA PHE A 55 -2.25 0.95 -23.08
C PHE A 55 -3.35 0.47 -22.13
N VAL A 56 -4.34 -0.28 -22.62
CA VAL A 56 -5.38 -0.88 -21.77
C VAL A 56 -4.78 -1.91 -20.80
N ALA A 57 -3.86 -2.75 -21.26
CA ALA A 57 -3.16 -3.70 -20.39
C ALA A 57 -2.34 -2.99 -19.30
N TYR A 58 -1.58 -1.96 -19.68
CA TYR A 58 -0.77 -1.16 -18.76
C TYR A 58 -1.63 -0.41 -17.73
N SER A 59 -2.73 0.23 -18.16
CA SER A 59 -3.64 0.94 -17.25
C SER A 59 -4.34 0.00 -16.28
N ARG A 60 -4.74 -1.21 -16.72
CA ARG A 60 -5.26 -2.26 -15.83
C ARG A 60 -4.22 -2.76 -14.83
N TYR A 61 -2.97 -2.95 -15.26
CA TYR A 61 -1.88 -3.35 -14.38
C TYR A 61 -1.62 -2.30 -13.30
N GLN A 62 -1.49 -1.02 -13.68
CA GLN A 62 -1.30 0.09 -12.74
C GLN A 62 -2.47 0.24 -11.78
N TYR A 63 -3.70 0.12 -12.27
CA TYR A 63 -4.90 0.15 -11.43
C TYR A 63 -4.91 -1.00 -10.40
N LYS A 64 -4.53 -2.21 -10.82
CA LYS A 64 -4.43 -3.37 -9.92
C LYS A 64 -3.36 -3.15 -8.84
N GLN A 65 -2.18 -2.65 -9.20
CA GLN A 65 -1.12 -2.36 -8.24
C GLN A 65 -1.53 -1.26 -7.24
N LYS A 66 -2.16 -0.19 -7.73
CA LYS A 66 -2.71 0.86 -6.87
C LYS A 66 -3.70 0.31 -5.86
N ARG A 67 -4.63 -0.55 -6.29
CA ARG A 67 -5.62 -1.17 -5.40
C ARG A 67 -4.97 -2.10 -4.37
N ILE A 68 -3.93 -2.85 -4.74
CA ILE A 68 -3.17 -3.70 -3.82
C ILE A 68 -2.47 -2.83 -2.75
N ASN A 69 -1.84 -1.72 -3.15
CA ASN A 69 -1.23 -0.76 -2.23
C ASN A 69 -2.26 -0.13 -1.28
N GLU A 70 -3.40 0.34 -1.80
CA GLU A 70 -4.46 0.95 -0.99
C GLU A 70 -5.03 -0.05 0.04
N ASN A 71 -5.24 -1.30 -0.37
CA ASN A 71 -5.69 -2.36 0.52
C ASN A 71 -4.65 -2.65 1.60
N PHE A 72 -3.36 -2.70 1.25
CA PHE A 72 -2.28 -2.88 2.21
C PHE A 72 -2.23 -1.74 3.23
N ASP A 73 -2.26 -0.49 2.78
CA ASP A 73 -2.24 0.69 3.66
C ASP A 73 -3.48 0.76 4.56
N PHE A 74 -4.64 0.28 4.08
CA PHE A 74 -5.83 0.11 4.89
C PHE A 74 -5.63 -0.97 5.97
N SER A 75 -5.14 -2.15 5.60
CA SER A 75 -4.85 -3.23 6.55
C SER A 75 -3.84 -2.81 7.61
N MET A 76 -2.77 -2.11 7.24
CA MET A 76 -1.76 -1.62 8.20
C MET A 76 -2.37 -0.65 9.21
N ARG A 77 -3.26 0.25 8.77
CA ARG A 77 -3.95 1.17 9.68
C ARG A 77 -4.89 0.45 10.64
N MET A 78 -5.66 -0.51 10.14
CA MET A 78 -6.57 -1.32 10.98
C MET A 78 -5.79 -2.12 12.02
N ILE A 79 -4.76 -2.84 11.60
CA ILE A 79 -3.90 -3.63 12.49
C ILE A 79 -3.22 -2.73 13.51
N SER A 80 -2.69 -1.58 13.10
CA SER A 80 -2.08 -0.62 14.04
C SER A 80 -3.08 -0.15 15.08
N GLY A 81 -4.30 0.21 14.66
CA GLY A 81 -5.36 0.63 15.57
C GLY A 81 -5.70 -0.43 16.62
N ASP A 82 -5.82 -1.69 16.19
CA ASP A 82 -6.08 -2.81 17.10
C ASP A 82 -4.90 -3.08 18.04
N LEU A 83 -3.66 -2.97 17.55
CA LEU A 83 -2.44 -3.07 18.36
C LEU A 83 -2.37 -1.98 19.44
N PHE A 84 -2.70 -0.73 19.10
CA PHE A 84 -2.77 0.36 20.08
C PHE A 84 -3.81 0.08 21.16
N ARG A 85 -4.99 -0.40 20.77
CA ARG A 85 -6.05 -0.77 21.72
C ARG A 85 -5.62 -1.92 22.63
N MET A 86 -4.98 -2.93 22.04
CA MET A 86 -4.42 -4.09 22.76
C MET A 86 -3.36 -3.63 23.77
N ALA A 87 -2.46 -2.72 23.37
CA ALA A 87 -1.44 -2.16 24.27
C ALA A 87 -2.05 -1.37 25.43
N GLN A 88 -3.03 -0.50 25.16
CA GLN A 88 -3.70 0.30 26.20
C GLN A 88 -4.41 -0.54 27.24
N LYS A 89 -5.18 -1.55 26.80
CA LYS A 89 -5.86 -2.47 27.72
C LYS A 89 -4.89 -3.32 28.52
N SER A 90 -3.82 -3.79 27.87
CA SER A 90 -2.77 -4.53 28.56
C SER A 90 -2.12 -3.67 29.65
N ASP A 91 -1.81 -2.40 29.34
CA ASP A 91 -1.18 -1.48 30.28
C ASP A 91 -2.03 -1.25 31.54
N LEU A 92 -3.32 -0.99 31.34
CA LEU A 92 -4.26 -0.82 32.44
C LEU A 92 -4.24 -2.02 33.40
N ILE A 93 -4.37 -3.23 32.85
CA ILE A 93 -4.42 -4.46 33.66
C ILE A 93 -3.07 -4.75 34.31
N VAL A 94 -1.95 -4.61 33.58
CA VAL A 94 -0.60 -4.88 34.12
C VAL A 94 -0.27 -3.94 35.27
N VAL A 95 -0.62 -2.66 35.16
CA VAL A 95 -0.43 -1.67 36.24
C VAL A 95 -1.27 -2.02 37.46
N GLU A 96 -2.54 -2.38 37.28
CA GLU A 96 -3.42 -2.79 38.38
C GLU A 96 -2.94 -4.07 39.07
N ILE A 97 -2.48 -5.06 38.31
CA ILE A 97 -1.86 -6.27 38.86
C ILE A 97 -0.61 -5.91 39.67
N ASN A 98 0.27 -5.05 39.13
CA ASN A 98 1.49 -4.64 39.83
C ASN A 98 1.16 -3.96 41.17
N ASN A 99 0.19 -3.04 41.16
CA ASN A 99 -0.25 -2.33 42.35
C ASN A 99 -0.88 -3.27 43.38
N ALA A 100 -1.83 -4.13 42.96
CA ALA A 100 -2.47 -5.10 43.84
C ALA A 100 -1.44 -6.05 44.47
N TRP A 101 -0.46 -6.50 43.70
CA TRP A 101 0.62 -7.37 44.18
C TRP A 101 1.53 -6.65 45.19
N ARG A 102 1.89 -5.37 44.93
CA ARG A 102 2.66 -4.53 45.85
C ARG A 102 1.92 -4.29 47.16
N GLU A 103 0.64 -3.92 47.08
CA GLU A 103 -0.18 -3.63 48.24
C GLU A 103 -0.35 -4.88 49.10
N ALA A 104 -0.63 -6.04 48.50
CA ALA A 104 -0.77 -7.30 49.23
C ALA A 104 0.48 -7.67 50.05
N ILE A 105 1.68 -7.36 49.53
CA ILE A 105 2.96 -7.68 50.19
C ILE A 105 3.38 -6.61 51.22
N PHE A 106 3.27 -5.33 50.85
CA PHE A 106 3.91 -4.24 51.59
C PHE A 106 2.95 -3.35 52.38
N SER A 107 1.64 -3.44 52.16
CA SER A 107 0.67 -2.65 52.93
C SER A 107 0.74 -3.01 54.41
N GLU A 108 0.65 -2.03 55.31
CA GLU A 108 0.56 -2.29 56.76
C GLU A 108 -0.86 -2.64 57.20
N THR A 109 -1.87 -2.21 56.43
CA THR A 109 -3.29 -2.28 56.80
C THR A 109 -4.10 -3.24 55.94
N ASN A 110 -3.58 -3.65 54.77
CA ASN A 110 -4.29 -4.49 53.80
C ASN A 110 -3.44 -5.69 53.33
N LYS A 111 -2.69 -6.31 54.25
CA LYS A 111 -1.95 -7.53 53.95
C LYS A 111 -2.93 -8.66 53.69
N ARG A 112 -2.80 -9.28 52.52
CA ARG A 112 -3.56 -10.46 52.13
C ARG A 112 -2.73 -11.32 51.20
N ASP A 113 -3.24 -12.50 50.88
CA ASP A 113 -2.60 -13.35 49.88
C ASP A 113 -2.55 -12.61 48.52
N PHE A 114 -1.35 -12.55 47.94
CA PHE A 114 -1.14 -11.81 46.71
C PHE A 114 -1.81 -12.49 45.51
N ASN A 115 -2.00 -13.82 45.52
CA ASN A 115 -2.69 -14.51 44.43
C ASN A 115 -4.16 -14.13 44.43
N GLU A 116 -4.78 -14.03 45.61
CA GLU A 116 -6.16 -13.55 45.71
C GLU A 116 -6.30 -12.11 45.20
N ALA A 117 -5.36 -11.22 45.56
CA ALA A 117 -5.38 -9.83 45.07
C ALA A 117 -5.26 -9.75 43.53
N ILE A 118 -4.46 -10.63 42.91
CA ILE A 118 -4.36 -10.73 41.45
C ILE A 118 -5.65 -11.28 40.85
N VAL A 119 -6.27 -12.30 41.47
CA VAL A 119 -7.55 -12.85 41.02
C VAL A 119 -8.62 -11.78 41.01
N ASP A 120 -8.74 -10.97 42.07
CA ASP A 120 -9.71 -9.88 42.15
C ASP A 120 -9.55 -8.89 40.99
N VAL A 121 -8.31 -8.50 40.66
CA VAL A 121 -8.03 -7.65 39.49
C VAL A 121 -8.51 -8.34 38.21
N LYS A 122 -8.17 -9.61 37.99
CA LYS A 122 -8.57 -10.35 36.78
C LYS A 122 -10.08 -10.52 36.65
N GLU A 123 -10.79 -10.73 37.76
CA GLU A 123 -12.25 -10.83 37.77
C GLU A 123 -12.89 -9.49 37.41
N SER A 124 -12.42 -8.40 38.04
CA SER A 124 -12.88 -7.03 37.74
C SER A 124 -12.60 -6.61 36.29
N ARG A 125 -11.52 -7.14 35.70
CA ARG A 125 -11.08 -6.88 34.31
C ARG A 125 -11.42 -8.01 33.34
N SER A 126 -12.32 -8.92 33.70
CA SER A 126 -12.60 -10.12 32.91
C SER A 126 -13.07 -9.81 31.48
N GLU A 127 -13.85 -8.74 31.27
CA GLU A 127 -14.26 -8.31 29.93
C GLU A 127 -13.12 -7.71 29.12
N ASP A 128 -12.24 -6.93 29.75
CA ASP A 128 -11.03 -6.40 29.09
C ASP A 128 -10.08 -7.54 28.67
N ILE A 129 -9.91 -8.56 29.52
CA ILE A 129 -9.13 -9.77 29.21
C ILE A 129 -9.74 -10.54 28.04
N LYS A 130 -11.06 -10.74 28.02
CA LYS A 130 -11.76 -11.36 26.87
C LYS A 130 -11.54 -10.57 25.59
N GLU A 131 -11.56 -9.24 25.67
CA GLU A 131 -11.30 -8.38 24.51
C GLU A 131 -9.84 -8.50 24.04
N LEU A 132 -8.87 -8.54 24.95
CA LEU A 132 -7.46 -8.76 24.59
C LEU A 132 -7.27 -10.06 23.79
N ILE A 133 -7.89 -11.15 24.23
CA ILE A 133 -7.83 -12.44 23.51
C ILE A 133 -8.47 -12.30 22.11
N LYS A 134 -9.62 -11.64 22.00
CA LYS A 134 -10.29 -11.40 20.72
C LYS A 134 -9.44 -10.54 19.78
N LEU A 135 -8.83 -9.47 20.29
CA LEU A 135 -7.94 -8.60 19.53
C LEU A 135 -6.73 -9.38 19.04
N SER A 136 -6.09 -10.18 19.90
CA SER A 136 -4.95 -11.02 19.51
C SER A 136 -5.28 -11.95 18.34
N ILE A 137 -6.42 -12.63 18.39
CA ILE A 137 -6.88 -13.52 17.30
C ILE A 137 -7.16 -12.73 16.01
N SER A 138 -7.83 -11.58 16.13
CA SER A 138 -8.16 -10.70 14.99
C SER A 138 -6.91 -10.16 14.29
N ILE A 139 -5.93 -9.69 15.07
CA ILE A 139 -4.66 -9.16 14.57
C ILE A 139 -3.86 -10.28 13.89
N GLU A 140 -3.73 -11.44 14.54
CA GLU A 140 -2.99 -12.57 13.96
C GLU A 140 -3.58 -13.01 12.62
N LYS A 141 -4.92 -13.08 12.54
CA LYS A 141 -5.61 -13.37 11.29
C LYS A 141 -5.32 -12.31 10.23
N SER A 142 -5.46 -11.04 10.58
CA SER A 142 -5.26 -9.91 9.66
C SER A 142 -3.82 -9.85 9.13
N LEU A 143 -2.82 -10.13 9.98
CA LEU A 143 -1.42 -10.23 9.59
C LEU A 143 -1.18 -11.37 8.58
N LYS A 144 -1.79 -12.54 8.79
CA LYS A 144 -1.68 -13.70 7.89
C LYS A 144 -2.35 -13.46 6.53
N GLU A 145 -3.49 -12.79 6.52
CA GLU A 145 -4.28 -12.54 5.32
C GLU A 145 -3.78 -11.33 4.50
N THR A 146 -2.89 -10.51 5.06
CA THR A 146 -2.39 -9.32 4.39
C THR A 146 -1.46 -9.67 3.23
N VAL A 147 -1.80 -9.21 2.03
CA VAL A 147 -0.94 -9.27 0.84
C VAL A 147 0.04 -8.11 0.88
N ILE A 148 1.34 -8.41 0.80
CA ILE A 148 2.42 -7.42 0.87
C ILE A 148 2.80 -6.98 -0.56
N PRO A 149 2.61 -5.70 -0.92
CA PRO A 149 3.05 -5.16 -2.19
C PRO A 149 4.59 -5.03 -2.27
N GLU A 150 5.12 -4.90 -3.49
CA GLU A 150 6.54 -4.62 -3.70
C GLU A 150 6.96 -3.31 -3.01
N GLY A 151 8.10 -3.32 -2.31
CA GLY A 151 8.62 -2.16 -1.59
C GLY A 151 7.97 -1.89 -0.22
N LYS A 152 6.98 -2.68 0.21
CA LYS A 152 6.25 -2.47 1.48
C LYS A 152 6.63 -3.44 2.61
N GLN A 153 7.61 -4.33 2.38
CA GLN A 153 8.05 -5.34 3.35
C GLN A 153 8.49 -4.72 4.68
N LEU A 154 9.29 -3.65 4.65
CA LEU A 154 9.77 -2.99 5.87
C LEU A 154 8.63 -2.48 6.76
N GLN A 155 7.59 -1.90 6.14
CA GLN A 155 6.41 -1.41 6.87
C GLN A 155 5.66 -2.57 7.54
N PHE A 156 5.50 -3.69 6.83
CA PHE A 156 4.88 -4.90 7.37
C PHE A 156 5.69 -5.49 8.53
N ASP A 157 7.01 -5.59 8.37
CA ASP A 157 7.91 -6.14 9.39
C ASP A 157 7.88 -5.30 10.67
N LYS A 158 7.83 -3.97 10.55
CA LYS A 158 7.71 -3.07 11.71
C LYS A 158 6.40 -3.22 12.46
N ILE A 159 5.29 -3.43 11.76
CA ILE A 159 4.00 -3.75 12.40
C ILE A 159 4.06 -5.11 13.10
N LYS A 160 4.73 -6.09 12.50
CA LYS A 160 4.92 -7.42 13.10
C LYS A 160 5.81 -7.37 14.35
N GLU A 161 6.89 -6.60 14.33
CA GLU A 161 7.72 -6.34 15.51
C GLU A 161 6.90 -5.73 16.65
N PHE A 162 6.08 -4.73 16.33
CA PHE A 162 5.18 -4.12 17.31
C PHE A 162 4.15 -5.11 17.86
N TYR A 163 3.56 -5.95 17.00
CA TYR A 163 2.70 -7.05 17.45
C TYR A 163 3.39 -7.96 18.45
N LEU A 164 4.62 -8.42 18.18
CA LEU A 164 5.35 -9.29 19.10
C LEU A 164 5.64 -8.63 20.46
N LEU A 165 5.89 -7.32 20.49
CA LEU A 165 6.03 -6.56 21.73
C LEU A 165 4.72 -6.51 22.50
N VAL A 166 3.64 -6.09 21.86
CA VAL A 166 2.34 -5.95 22.51
C VAL A 166 1.79 -7.31 22.94
N SER A 167 1.95 -8.38 22.17
CA SER A 167 1.53 -9.74 22.58
C SER A 167 2.25 -10.21 23.83
N ARG A 168 3.57 -9.97 23.96
CA ARG A 168 4.31 -10.30 25.19
C ARG A 168 3.82 -9.51 26.39
N TYR A 169 3.39 -8.27 26.17
CA TYR A 169 2.85 -7.42 27.21
C TYR A 169 1.41 -7.82 27.61
N SER A 170 0.56 -8.13 26.63
CA SER A 170 -0.79 -8.68 26.86
C SER A 170 -0.76 -10.00 27.61
N GLU A 171 0.25 -10.85 27.38
CA GLU A 171 0.40 -12.09 28.14
C GLU A 171 0.60 -11.81 29.65
N MET A 172 1.27 -10.71 30.02
CA MET A 172 1.39 -10.31 31.42
C MET A 172 0.04 -9.91 32.06
N ALA A 173 -0.90 -9.40 31.26
CA ALA A 173 -2.25 -9.08 31.70
C ALA A 173 -3.12 -10.35 31.81
N ILE A 174 -3.01 -11.25 30.84
CA ILE A 174 -3.83 -12.47 30.75
C ILE A 174 -3.37 -13.53 31.76
N SER A 175 -2.06 -13.72 31.88
CA SER A 175 -1.41 -14.77 32.66
C SER A 175 -0.23 -14.20 33.48
N PRO A 176 -0.52 -13.37 34.50
CA PRO A 176 0.52 -12.84 35.37
C PRO A 176 1.26 -13.99 36.07
N SER A 177 2.59 -13.93 36.09
CA SER A 177 3.45 -15.00 36.61
C SER A 177 4.80 -14.44 37.07
N GLY A 178 5.53 -15.26 37.85
CA GLY A 178 6.83 -14.90 38.40
C GLY A 178 6.74 -14.27 39.79
N SER A 179 7.79 -13.51 40.15
CA SER A 179 7.81 -12.71 41.38
C SER A 179 7.44 -11.26 41.07
N LEU A 180 7.01 -10.51 42.09
CA LEU A 180 6.73 -9.07 41.94
C LEU A 180 7.90 -8.29 41.32
N MET A 181 9.15 -8.64 41.70
CA MET A 181 10.34 -8.00 41.17
C MET A 181 10.48 -8.25 39.66
N LEU A 182 10.47 -9.51 39.24
CA LEU A 182 10.59 -9.89 37.83
C LEU A 182 9.42 -9.36 37.00
N TYR A 183 8.19 -9.39 37.55
CA TYR A 183 7.01 -8.84 36.90
C TYR A 183 7.14 -7.31 36.71
N SER A 184 7.61 -6.59 37.73
CA SER A 184 7.81 -5.13 37.66
C SER A 184 8.91 -4.74 36.67
N GLU A 185 10.03 -5.47 36.66
CA GLU A 185 11.12 -5.24 35.73
C GLU A 185 10.67 -5.47 34.29
N LYS A 186 10.00 -6.60 34.03
CA LYS A 186 9.46 -6.94 32.71
C LYS A 186 8.42 -5.92 32.24
N HIS A 187 7.56 -5.43 33.13
CA HIS A 187 6.60 -4.37 32.81
C HIS A 187 7.34 -3.11 32.32
N LYS A 188 8.34 -2.66 33.07
CA LYS A 188 9.13 -1.47 32.73
C LYS A 188 9.87 -1.62 31.39
N GLU A 189 10.51 -2.76 31.17
CA GLU A 189 11.20 -3.05 29.91
C GLU A 189 10.24 -3.02 28.72
N LEU A 190 9.15 -3.80 28.78
CA LEU A 190 8.22 -3.90 27.66
C LEU A 190 7.47 -2.59 27.38
N ILE A 191 7.12 -1.80 28.40
CA ILE A 191 6.41 -0.54 28.16
C ILE A 191 7.32 0.51 27.50
N ASP A 192 8.62 0.51 27.83
CA ASP A 192 9.59 1.42 27.21
C ASP A 192 9.90 1.01 25.76
N ASP A 193 9.99 -0.29 25.48
CA ASP A 193 10.08 -0.83 24.12
C ASP A 193 8.83 -0.50 23.29
N ILE A 194 7.65 -0.68 23.87
CA ILE A 194 6.37 -0.34 23.23
C ILE A 194 6.34 1.16 22.88
N LYS A 195 6.69 2.05 23.81
CA LYS A 195 6.73 3.49 23.54
C LYS A 195 7.68 3.83 22.38
N SER A 196 8.84 3.17 22.34
CA SER A 196 9.83 3.36 21.29
C SER A 196 9.29 2.88 19.93
N ALA A 197 8.69 1.69 19.88
CA ALA A 197 8.05 1.16 18.67
C ALA A 197 6.89 2.04 18.17
N ILE A 198 6.08 2.58 19.07
CA ILE A 198 5.00 3.53 18.73
C ILE A 198 5.56 4.79 18.07
N LYS A 199 6.68 5.31 18.59
CA LYS A 199 7.35 6.49 18.01
C LYS A 199 7.85 6.20 16.60
N GLU A 200 8.46 5.03 16.36
CA GLU A 200 8.89 4.61 15.03
C GLU A 200 7.71 4.46 14.07
N LEU A 201 6.64 3.79 14.49
CA LEU A 201 5.44 3.57 13.67
C LEU A 201 4.75 4.86 13.26
N LYS A 202 4.68 5.86 14.15
CA LYS A 202 4.13 7.18 13.83
C LYS A 202 4.91 7.94 12.75
N LEU A 203 6.18 7.60 12.51
CA LEU A 203 6.97 8.20 11.43
C LEU A 203 6.76 7.51 10.09
N MET A 204 6.15 6.31 10.08
CA MET A 204 5.96 5.47 8.90
C MET A 204 4.52 5.45 8.36
N ILE A 205 3.55 5.90 9.16
CA ILE A 205 2.11 5.96 8.83
C ILE A 205 1.71 7.42 8.67
#